data_AF-A0A0W0XQ02-F1
#
_entry.id   AF-A0A0W0XQ02-F1
#
_cell.length_a   1.000
_cell.length_b   1.000
_cell.length_c   1.000
_cell.angle_alpha   90.00
_cell.angle_beta   90.00
_cell.angle_gamma   90.00
#
_symmetry.space_group_name_H-M   'P 1'
#
loop_
_entity.id
_entity.type
_entity.pdbx_description
1 polymer ?
#
loop_
_entity_poly.entity_id
_entity_poly.type
_entity_poly.pdbx_seq_one_letter_code
_entity_poly.pdbx_strand_id
1 'polypeptide(L)'
;MKTNAKTRKISWYTLLVTTVVVLAVLYYFWEYYLFNHYLGGFTHEGYLVQRSQTGLHFFLSVWPLWAFPLAVGIGLTLLWHQATLNQARRRIEQLEEERAMQQAARREAEVEKKPVGMDQETAPMQKILPDVNNEFEELKTAHETLQQDYQASLDFIEKLLLRLNASETPNS
;
A
#
# COMPACT_ATOMS: atom_id res chain seq x y z
N MET A 1 -6.47 -42.98 3.69
CA MET A 1 -6.25 -42.30 4.98
C MET A 1 -6.02 -40.81 4.72
N LYS A 2 -6.96 -39.94 5.08
CA LYS A 2 -6.78 -38.48 4.99
C LYS A 2 -6.20 -38.00 6.33
N THR A 3 -4.97 -37.49 6.33
CA THR A 3 -4.34 -36.90 7.50
C THR A 3 -4.99 -35.53 7.74
N ASN A 4 -5.89 -35.46 8.73
CA ASN A 4 -6.41 -34.21 9.25
C ASN A 4 -5.28 -33.48 9.97
N ALA A 5 -4.52 -32.67 9.25
CA ALA A 5 -3.63 -31.68 9.85
C ALA A 5 -4.52 -30.63 10.55
N LYS A 6 -4.77 -30.83 11.85
CA LYS A 6 -5.33 -29.80 12.73
C LYS A 6 -4.34 -28.64 12.73
N THR A 7 -4.56 -27.66 11.87
CA THR A 7 -3.93 -26.34 11.94
C THR A 7 -4.38 -25.68 13.23
N ARG A 8 -3.60 -25.88 14.29
CA ARG A 8 -3.79 -25.24 15.59
C ARG A 8 -3.71 -23.74 15.34
N LYS A 9 -4.82 -23.02 15.50
CA LYS A 9 -4.86 -21.56 15.42
C LYS A 9 -3.87 -21.02 16.44
N ILE A 10 -2.69 -20.61 15.98
CA ILE A 10 -1.66 -19.98 16.80
C ILE A 10 -2.27 -18.66 17.28
N SER A 11 -2.39 -18.54 18.59
CA SER A 11 -2.94 -17.33 19.21
C SER A 11 -1.98 -16.17 18.93
N TRP A 12 -2.53 -14.99 18.66
CA TRP A 12 -1.73 -13.78 18.46
C TRP A 12 -0.72 -13.56 19.60
N TYR A 13 -1.13 -13.86 20.84
CA TYR A 13 -0.29 -13.79 22.02
C TYR A 13 0.90 -14.76 21.95
N THR A 14 0.70 -15.99 21.49
CA THR A 14 1.81 -16.94 21.33
C THR A 14 2.81 -16.47 20.29
N LEU A 15 2.33 -15.85 19.20
CA LEU A 15 3.20 -15.28 18.17
C LEU A 15 4.02 -14.13 18.74
N LEU A 16 3.37 -13.18 19.43
CA LEU A 16 4.03 -12.04 20.07
C LEU A 16 5.09 -12.48 21.08
N VAL A 17 4.76 -13.41 21.98
CA VAL A 17 5.71 -13.95 22.96
C VAL A 17 6.89 -14.61 22.27
N THR A 18 6.66 -15.44 21.24
CA THR A 18 7.76 -16.07 20.50
C THR A 18 8.66 -15.05 19.81
N THR A 19 8.09 -13.99 19.23
CA THR A 19 8.87 -12.93 18.58
C THR A 19 9.73 -12.18 19.59
N VAL A 20 9.19 -11.84 20.77
CA VAL A 20 9.94 -11.16 21.83
C VAL A 20 11.09 -12.03 22.36
N VAL A 21 10.84 -13.32 22.60
CA VAL A 21 11.89 -14.25 23.05
C VAL A 21 12.99 -14.40 22.01
N VAL A 22 12.63 -14.55 20.74
CA VAL A 22 13.60 -14.66 19.64
C VAL A 22 14.44 -13.39 19.52
N LEU A 23 13.82 -12.21 19.61
CA LEU A 23 14.52 -10.92 19.63
C LEU A 23 15.48 -10.80 20.82
N ALA A 24 15.06 -11.21 22.02
CA ALA A 24 15.91 -11.15 23.21
C ALA A 24 17.13 -12.08 23.10
N VAL A 25 16.94 -13.30 22.61
CA VAL A 25 18.04 -14.27 22.39
C VAL A 25 19.00 -13.76 21.32
N LEU A 26 18.47 -13.23 20.21
CA LEU A 26 19.28 -12.65 19.14
C LEU A 26 20.06 -11.41 19.63
N TYR A 27 19.42 -10.55 20.43
CA TYR A 27 20.06 -9.37 21.00
C TYR A 27 21.20 -9.76 21.95
N TYR A 28 20.98 -10.74 22.83
CA TYR A 28 22.01 -11.25 23.73
C TYR A 28 23.18 -11.87 22.95
N PHE A 29 22.88 -12.67 21.93
CA PHE A 29 23.91 -13.25 21.05
C PHE A 29 24.68 -12.15 20.31
N TRP A 30 23.98 -11.13 19.83
CA TRP A 30 24.56 -9.98 19.15
C TRP A 30 25.50 -9.20 20.07
N GLU A 31 25.08 -8.89 21.29
CA GLU A 31 25.90 -8.20 22.29
C GLU A 31 27.16 -9.01 22.62
N TYR A 32 27.02 -10.32 22.87
CA TYR A 32 28.14 -11.21 23.13
C TYR A 32 29.13 -11.27 21.96
N TYR A 33 28.61 -11.39 20.74
CA TYR A 33 29.43 -11.39 19.53
C TYR A 33 30.18 -10.07 19.38
N LEU A 34 29.50 -8.95 19.64
CA LEU A 34 30.03 -7.60 19.51
C LEU A 34 31.15 -7.35 20.53
N PHE A 35 30.93 -7.79 21.76
CA PHE A 35 31.91 -7.73 22.85
C PHE A 35 33.17 -8.53 22.53
N ASN A 36 33.00 -9.75 22.01
CA ASN A 36 34.12 -10.65 21.76
C ASN A 36 34.90 -10.29 20.48
N HIS A 37 34.23 -9.78 19.44
CA HIS A 37 34.87 -9.50 18.14
C HIS A 37 35.31 -8.05 17.91
N TYR A 38 34.67 -7.04 18.52
CA TYR A 38 35.02 -5.62 18.25
C TYR A 38 35.52 -4.84 19.45
N LEU A 39 34.93 -5.05 20.64
CA LEU A 39 35.39 -4.35 21.84
C LEU A 39 36.71 -4.92 22.39
N GLY A 40 37.17 -6.05 21.83
CA GLY A 40 38.40 -6.70 22.23
C GLY A 40 38.22 -7.28 23.61
N GLY A 41 37.80 -8.54 23.68
CA GLY A 41 37.80 -9.28 24.93
C GLY A 41 39.18 -9.17 25.61
N PHE A 42 39.18 -9.24 26.94
CA PHE A 42 40.41 -9.24 27.72
C PHE A 42 41.23 -10.48 27.38
N THR A 43 42.56 -10.35 27.24
CA THR A 43 43.44 -11.51 27.20
C THR A 43 43.28 -12.33 28.49
N HIS A 44 43.76 -13.59 28.51
CA HIS A 44 43.86 -14.37 29.75
C HIS A 44 44.65 -13.64 30.86
N GLU A 45 45.44 -12.62 30.49
CA GLU A 45 46.22 -11.77 31.39
C GLU A 45 45.54 -10.43 31.72
N GLY A 46 44.31 -10.17 31.24
CA GLY A 46 43.52 -8.99 31.60
C GLY A 46 43.77 -7.72 30.77
N TYR A 47 44.50 -7.80 29.66
CA TYR A 47 44.76 -6.62 28.81
C TYR A 47 43.70 -6.46 27.71
N LEU A 48 43.32 -5.21 27.43
CA LEU A 48 42.41 -4.84 26.34
C LEU A 48 43.08 -5.09 24.99
N VAL A 49 42.53 -6.00 24.17
CA VAL A 49 43.06 -6.30 22.84
C VAL A 49 42.52 -5.28 21.83
N GLN A 50 43.23 -4.16 21.66
CA GLN A 50 42.87 -3.14 20.68
C GLN A 50 43.34 -3.55 19.27
N ARG A 51 42.47 -4.17 18.47
CA ARG A 51 42.77 -4.47 17.06
C ARG A 51 42.52 -3.24 16.19
N SER A 52 43.53 -2.38 16.02
CA SER A 52 43.50 -1.31 15.03
C SER A 52 43.62 -1.88 13.61
N GLN A 53 42.50 -2.31 13.02
CA GLN A 53 42.45 -2.63 11.59
C GLN A 53 41.87 -1.44 10.80
N THR A 54 42.29 -1.32 9.54
CA THR A 54 41.91 -0.26 8.58
C THR A 54 40.39 -0.15 8.42
N GLY A 55 39.89 1.09 8.25
CA GLY A 55 38.46 1.43 8.34
C GLY A 55 37.50 0.59 7.48
N LEU A 56 37.90 0.17 6.27
CA LEU A 56 37.06 -0.69 5.42
C LEU A 56 36.91 -2.11 5.95
N HIS A 57 37.98 -2.69 6.52
CA HIS A 57 37.94 -4.01 7.15
C HIS A 57 37.15 -3.98 8.46
N PHE A 58 37.16 -2.84 9.16
CA PHE A 58 36.27 -2.58 10.28
C PHE A 58 34.81 -2.50 9.82
N PHE A 59 34.47 -1.77 8.76
CA PHE A 59 33.08 -1.70 8.27
C PHE A 59 32.52 -3.06 7.83
N LEU A 60 33.32 -3.86 7.12
CA LEU A 60 32.93 -5.21 6.70
C LEU A 60 32.92 -6.19 7.87
N SER A 61 33.86 -6.07 8.81
CA SER A 61 33.81 -6.93 9.99
C SER A 61 32.59 -6.56 10.82
N VAL A 62 32.31 -5.27 11.07
CA VAL A 62 31.19 -4.68 11.86
C VAL A 62 29.82 -4.83 11.19
N TRP A 63 29.72 -5.58 10.09
CA TRP A 63 28.45 -5.84 9.41
C TRP A 63 27.29 -6.32 10.30
N PRO A 64 27.48 -7.14 11.35
CA PRO A 64 26.37 -7.59 12.20
C PRO A 64 25.78 -6.43 13.00
N LEU A 65 26.55 -5.37 13.25
CA LEU A 65 26.19 -4.23 14.07
C LEU A 65 25.11 -3.38 13.41
N TRP A 66 25.15 -3.25 12.08
CA TRP A 66 24.13 -2.55 11.30
C TRP A 66 23.16 -3.49 10.59
N ALA A 67 23.56 -4.71 10.22
CA ALA A 67 22.68 -5.68 9.56
C ALA A 67 21.56 -6.18 10.49
N PHE A 68 21.80 -6.29 11.80
CA PHE A 68 20.77 -6.73 12.75
C PHE A 68 19.56 -5.78 12.84
N PRO A 69 19.72 -4.47 13.15
CA PRO A 69 18.59 -3.54 13.17
C PRO A 69 17.92 -3.40 11.80
N LEU A 70 18.67 -3.50 10.70
CA LEU A 70 18.12 -3.54 9.34
C LEU A 70 17.24 -4.77 9.12
N ALA A 71 17.73 -5.96 9.47
CA ALA A 71 16.98 -7.21 9.32
C ALA A 71 15.71 -7.23 10.19
N VAL A 72 15.79 -6.74 11.42
CA VAL A 72 14.62 -6.60 12.31
C VAL A 72 13.63 -5.60 11.74
N GLY A 73 14.08 -4.45 11.25
CA GLY A 73 13.23 -3.44 10.62
C GLY A 73 12.52 -3.97 9.38
N ILE A 74 13.25 -4.68 8.50
CA ILE A 74 12.69 -5.32 7.29
C ILE A 74 11.69 -6.42 7.67
N GLY A 75 11.99 -7.23 8.69
CA GLY A 75 11.06 -8.23 9.20
C GLY A 75 9.75 -7.61 9.72
N LEU A 76 9.85 -6.49 10.44
CA LEU A 76 8.69 -5.78 10.98
C LEU A 76 7.84 -5.17 9.87
N THR A 77 8.47 -4.56 8.86
CA THR A 77 7.77 -3.93 7.73
C THR A 77 7.07 -4.99 6.87
N LEU A 78 7.68 -6.16 6.66
CA LEU A 78 7.05 -7.31 6.00
C LEU A 78 5.82 -7.82 6.75
N LEU A 79 5.90 -7.94 8.08
CA LEU A 79 4.76 -8.37 8.91
C LEU A 79 3.62 -7.34 8.86
N TRP A 80 3.93 -6.05 8.92
CA TRP A 80 2.93 -4.98 8.74
C TRP A 80 2.34 -4.96 7.33
N HIS A 81 3.15 -5.22 6.31
CA HIS A 81 2.68 -5.26 4.94
C HIS A 81 1.72 -6.44 4.71
N GLN A 82 2.01 -7.62 5.28
CA GLN A 82 1.07 -8.74 5.26
C GLN A 82 -0.23 -8.44 6.01
N ALA A 83 -0.17 -7.77 7.16
CA ALA A 83 -1.36 -7.40 7.92
C ALA A 83 -2.25 -6.41 7.13
N THR A 84 -1.65 -5.41 6.50
CA THR A 84 -2.37 -4.40 5.69
C THR A 84 -2.96 -5.00 4.41
N LEU A 85 -2.23 -5.90 3.73
CA LEU A 85 -2.74 -6.62 2.55
C LEU A 85 -3.96 -7.49 2.90
N ASN A 86 -3.94 -8.17 4.04
CA ASN A 86 -5.07 -8.99 4.50
C ASN A 86 -6.30 -8.13 4.83
N GLN A 87 -6.09 -6.93 5.39
CA GLN A 87 -7.17 -6.00 5.68
C GLN A 87 -7.76 -5.40 4.40
N ALA A 88 -6.91 -5.09 3.42
CA ALA A 88 -7.33 -4.60 2.10
C ALA A 88 -8.17 -5.65 1.35
N ARG A 89 -7.77 -6.93 1.37
CA ARG A 89 -8.56 -8.02 0.76
C ARG A 89 -9.94 -8.14 1.36
N ARG A 90 -10.06 -8.09 2.70
CA ARG A 90 -11.38 -8.12 3.38
C ARG A 90 -12.27 -6.94 2.99
N ARG A 91 -11.70 -5.75 2.80
CA ARG A 91 -12.45 -4.58 2.34
C ARG A 91 -12.93 -4.75 0.90
N ILE A 92 -12.14 -5.38 0.05
CA ILE A 92 -12.53 -5.67 -1.35
C ILE A 92 -13.66 -6.69 -1.38
N GLU A 93 -13.58 -7.78 -0.60
CA GLU A 93 -14.64 -8.79 -0.49
C GLU A 93 -15.97 -8.16 -0.01
N GLN A 94 -15.93 -7.27 0.99
CA GLN A 94 -17.10 -6.54 1.45
C GLN A 94 -17.72 -5.66 0.36
N LEU A 95 -16.89 -4.95 -0.40
CA LEU A 95 -17.35 -4.10 -1.50
C LEU A 95 -17.94 -4.92 -2.66
N GLU A 96 -17.44 -6.13 -2.91
CA GLU A 96 -18.02 -7.05 -3.90
C GLU A 96 -19.38 -7.58 -3.46
N GLU A 97 -19.55 -7.95 -2.19
CA GLU A 97 -20.83 -8.36 -1.62
C GLU A 97 -21.88 -7.22 -1.68
N GLU A 98 -21.48 -6.00 -1.33
CA GLU A 98 -22.35 -4.83 -1.42
C GLU A 98 -22.78 -4.53 -2.86
N ARG A 99 -21.87 -4.65 -3.83
CA ARG A 99 -22.20 -4.51 -5.26
C ARG A 99 -23.15 -5.60 -5.74
N ALA A 100 -22.95 -6.85 -5.31
CA ALA A 100 -23.83 -7.95 -5.65
C ALA A 100 -25.25 -7.74 -5.09
N MET A 101 -25.36 -7.28 -3.83
CA MET A 101 -26.64 -6.92 -3.22
C MET A 101 -27.32 -5.76 -3.94
N GLN A 102 -26.59 -4.70 -4.29
CA GLN A 102 -27.15 -3.57 -5.03
C GLN A 102 -27.60 -3.96 -6.44
N GLN A 103 -26.88 -4.85 -7.13
CA GLN A 103 -27.29 -5.37 -8.43
C GLN A 103 -28.52 -6.27 -8.32
N ALA A 104 -28.62 -7.09 -7.27
CA ALA A 104 -29.80 -7.90 -6.99
C ALA A 104 -31.02 -7.02 -6.69
N ALA A 105 -30.88 -6.02 -5.83
CA ALA A 105 -31.94 -5.06 -5.51
C ALA A 105 -32.39 -4.25 -6.74
N ARG A 106 -31.47 -3.89 -7.65
CA ARG A 106 -31.82 -3.26 -8.94
C ARG A 106 -32.59 -4.19 -9.86
N ARG A 107 -32.21 -5.48 -9.93
CA ARG A 107 -32.94 -6.48 -10.71
C ARG A 107 -34.32 -6.76 -10.14
N GLU A 108 -34.45 -6.84 -8.82
CA GLU A 108 -35.74 -6.98 -8.15
C GLU A 108 -36.65 -5.76 -8.40
N ALA A 109 -36.10 -4.54 -8.32
CA ALA A 109 -36.83 -3.31 -8.66
C ALA A 109 -37.21 -3.22 -10.15
N GLU A 110 -36.43 -3.83 -11.05
CA GLU A 110 -36.73 -3.92 -12.48
C GLU A 110 -37.80 -4.98 -12.78
N VAL A 111 -37.81 -6.09 -12.03
CA VAL A 111 -38.84 -7.14 -12.09
C VAL A 111 -40.16 -6.65 -11.47
N GLU A 112 -40.12 -5.89 -10.37
CA GLU A 112 -41.31 -5.31 -9.74
C GLU A 112 -41.96 -4.23 -10.61
N LYS A 113 -41.17 -3.53 -11.44
CA LYS A 113 -41.69 -2.62 -12.48
C LYS A 113 -42.27 -3.33 -13.71
N LYS A 114 -42.20 -4.65 -13.79
CA LYS A 114 -42.66 -5.45 -14.93
C LYS A 114 -43.67 -6.50 -14.45
N PRO A 115 -44.84 -6.06 -13.95
CA PRO A 115 -46.05 -6.29 -14.74
C PRO A 115 -47.08 -5.16 -14.58
N VAL A 116 -46.92 -4.05 -15.28
CA VAL A 116 -48.04 -3.18 -15.70
C VAL A 116 -47.76 -2.74 -17.13
N GLY A 117 -47.55 -3.72 -18.01
CA GLY A 117 -47.16 -3.54 -19.41
C GLY A 117 -48.15 -4.16 -20.41
N MET A 118 -49.37 -4.43 -19.98
CA MET A 118 -50.54 -4.69 -20.82
C MET A 118 -51.68 -3.93 -20.15
N ASP A 119 -52.40 -3.13 -20.94
CA ASP A 119 -53.47 -2.22 -20.53
C ASP A 119 -52.99 -0.83 -20.08
N GLN A 120 -52.54 -0.01 -21.03
CA GLN A 120 -53.07 1.36 -21.13
C GLN A 120 -52.78 1.96 -22.50
N GLU A 121 -53.85 1.98 -23.29
CA GLU A 121 -54.06 2.82 -24.45
C GLU A 121 -53.70 4.30 -24.17
N THR A 122 -53.06 4.92 -25.16
CA THR A 122 -53.24 6.31 -25.59
C THR A 122 -53.43 7.41 -24.53
N ALA A 123 -52.37 8.15 -24.21
CA ALA A 123 -52.36 9.63 -24.18
C ALA A 123 -50.98 10.20 -23.77
N PRO A 124 -50.58 11.38 -24.29
CA PRO A 124 -49.21 11.89 -24.21
C PRO A 124 -48.98 12.78 -22.98
N MET A 125 -47.85 12.63 -22.30
CA MET A 125 -47.37 13.62 -21.32
C MET A 125 -45.87 13.90 -21.45
N GLN A 126 -45.51 14.26 -22.67
CA GLN A 126 -44.29 14.95 -23.07
C GLN A 126 -44.31 16.39 -22.52
N LYS A 127 -44.16 16.62 -21.21
CA LYS A 127 -44.17 18.00 -20.65
C LYS A 127 -43.31 18.29 -19.41
N ILE A 128 -42.62 17.31 -18.82
CA ILE A 128 -41.83 17.51 -17.59
C ILE A 128 -40.29 17.48 -17.84
N LEU A 129 -39.85 17.15 -19.06
CA LEU A 129 -38.44 16.89 -19.37
C LEU A 129 -37.61 17.98 -20.12
N PRO A 130 -38.05 19.24 -20.36
CA PRO A 130 -37.16 20.20 -21.03
C PRO A 130 -36.08 20.77 -20.10
N ASP A 131 -36.37 20.96 -18.81
CA ASP A 131 -35.49 21.68 -17.88
C ASP A 131 -34.24 20.88 -17.50
N VAL A 132 -34.43 19.60 -17.16
CA VAL A 132 -33.33 18.67 -16.84
C VAL A 132 -32.43 18.41 -18.05
N ASN A 133 -32.98 18.45 -19.27
CA ASN A 133 -32.20 18.26 -20.49
C ASN A 133 -31.32 19.49 -20.79
N ASN A 134 -31.81 20.70 -20.46
CA ASN A 134 -31.03 21.92 -20.59
C ASN A 134 -29.91 21.98 -19.56
N GLU A 135 -30.17 21.65 -18.30
CA GLU A 135 -29.13 21.56 -17.25
C GLU A 135 -28.05 20.53 -17.61
N PHE A 136 -28.44 19.40 -18.23
CA PHE A 136 -27.50 18.38 -18.67
C PHE A 136 -26.61 18.86 -19.84
N GLU A 137 -27.19 19.56 -20.81
CA GLU A 137 -26.45 20.19 -21.92
C GLU A 137 -25.49 21.29 -21.41
N GLU A 138 -25.94 22.12 -20.46
CA GLU A 138 -25.08 23.12 -19.80
C GLU A 138 -23.93 22.46 -19.02
N LEU A 139 -24.20 21.39 -18.28
CA LEU A 139 -23.15 20.68 -17.54
C LEU A 139 -22.14 20.00 -18.48
N LYS A 140 -22.62 19.46 -19.60
CA LYS A 140 -21.78 18.84 -20.62
C LYS A 140 -20.88 19.86 -21.30
N THR A 141 -21.42 21.01 -21.69
CA THR A 141 -20.62 22.10 -22.28
C THR A 141 -19.61 22.65 -21.29
N ALA A 142 -19.98 22.86 -20.03
CA ALA A 142 -19.05 23.28 -18.98
C ALA A 142 -17.90 22.27 -18.77
N HIS A 143 -18.20 20.97 -18.84
CA HIS A 143 -17.19 19.92 -18.75
C HIS A 143 -16.25 19.92 -19.97
N GLU A 144 -16.79 20.07 -21.17
CA GLU A 144 -15.98 20.17 -22.40
C GLU A 144 -15.06 21.40 -22.37
N THR A 145 -15.54 22.55 -21.89
CA THR A 145 -14.70 23.75 -21.72
C THR A 145 -13.62 23.55 -20.67
N LEU A 146 -13.93 22.91 -19.53
CA LEU A 146 -12.95 22.63 -18.48
C LEU A 146 -11.85 21.69 -18.98
N GLN A 147 -12.23 20.69 -19.78
CA GLN A 147 -11.29 19.75 -20.38
C GLN A 147 -10.36 20.43 -21.39
N GLN A 148 -10.89 21.36 -22.20
CA GLN A 148 -10.08 22.17 -23.11
C GLN A 148 -9.09 23.06 -22.36
N ASP A 149 -9.54 23.75 -21.31
CA ASP A 149 -8.69 24.60 -20.47
C ASP A 149 -7.60 23.79 -19.76
N TYR A 150 -7.94 22.61 -19.26
CA TYR A 150 -6.96 21.70 -18.67
C TYR A 150 -5.88 21.31 -19.69
N GLN A 151 -6.28 20.97 -20.92
CA GLN A 151 -5.33 20.60 -21.96
C GLN A 151 -4.45 21.78 -22.40
N ALA A 152 -5.02 22.98 -22.52
CA ALA A 152 -4.25 24.19 -22.80
C ALA A 152 -3.25 24.51 -21.68
N SER A 153 -3.60 24.24 -20.42
CA SER A 153 -2.70 24.42 -19.28
C SER A 153 -1.53 23.45 -19.31
N LEU A 154 -1.76 22.19 -19.71
CA LEU A 154 -0.69 21.19 -19.87
C LEU A 154 0.29 21.59 -20.98
N ASP A 155 -0.22 22.01 -22.14
CA ASP A 155 0.60 22.50 -23.25
C ASP A 155 1.44 23.74 -22.84
N PHE A 156 0.88 24.61 -22.00
CA PHE A 156 1.59 25.76 -21.47
C PHE A 156 2.71 25.35 -20.50
N ILE A 157 2.43 24.41 -19.60
CA ILE A 157 3.44 23.85 -18.68
C ILE A 157 4.56 23.16 -19.48
N GLU A 158 4.23 22.40 -20.51
CA GLU A 158 5.22 21.76 -21.38
C GLU A 158 6.12 22.80 -22.07
N LYS A 159 5.53 23.87 -22.61
CA LYS A 159 6.31 24.98 -23.20
C LYS A 159 7.20 25.68 -22.17
N LEU A 160 6.74 25.84 -20.93
CA LEU A 160 7.57 26.40 -19.85
C LEU A 160 8.74 25.49 -19.50
N LEU A 161 8.50 24.17 -19.38
CA LEU A 161 9.55 23.19 -19.11
C LEU A 161 10.57 23.13 -20.25
N LEU A 162 10.12 23.17 -21.51
CA LEU A 162 11.00 23.22 -22.68
C LEU A 162 11.85 24.51 -22.69
N ARG A 163 11.27 25.67 -22.35
CA ARG A 163 12.03 26.92 -22.24
C ARG A 163 13.04 26.91 -21.09
N LEU A 164 12.68 26.35 -19.94
CA LEU A 164 13.60 26.17 -18.82
C LEU A 164 14.78 25.29 -19.21
N ASN A 165 14.51 24.13 -19.82
CA ASN A 165 15.55 23.22 -20.31
C ASN A 165 16.46 23.91 -21.36
N ALA A 166 15.88 24.64 -22.32
CA ALA A 166 16.65 25.39 -23.31
C ALA A 166 17.47 26.54 -22.70
N SER A 167 17.02 27.15 -21.59
CA SER A 167 17.76 28.19 -20.87
C SER A 167 18.89 27.64 -19.98
N GLU A 168 18.78 26.37 -19.56
CA GLU A 168 19.79 25.69 -18.74
C GLU A 168 20.95 25.14 -19.59
N THR A 169 20.76 24.99 -20.91
CA THR A 169 21.83 24.71 -21.87
C THR A 169 22.14 25.92 -22.77
N PRO A 170 22.90 26.94 -22.30
CA PRO A 170 23.46 27.92 -23.21
C PRO A 170 24.63 27.26 -23.95
N ASN A 171 24.50 27.12 -25.27
CA ASN A 171 25.58 26.92 -26.26
C ASN A 171 26.89 26.29 -25.73
N SER A 172 27.05 24.98 -25.96
CA SER A 172 28.36 24.44 -26.34
C SER A 172 28.73 24.91 -27.74
#